data_AF-A0A7R9HG91-F1
#
_entry.id   AF-A0A7R9HG91-F1
#
_cell.length_a   1.000
_cell.length_b   1.000
_cell.length_c   1.000
_cell.angle_alpha   90.00
_cell.angle_beta   90.00
_cell.angle_gamma   90.00
#
_symmetry.space_group_name_H-M   'P 1'
#
loop_
_entity.id
_entity.type
_entity.pdbx_description
1 polymer ?
#
loop_
_entity_poly.entity_id
_entity_poly.type
_entity_poly.pdbx_seq_one_letter_code
_entity_poly.pdbx_strand_id
1 'polypeptide(L)'
;MQDEISAAVLFLVRLIEKSERFNPSQLEEFQSCLSRLLLERFQNHWFPDQPCKGQGYRCIRVNGRDPRDATLERAATTCGLKYEDLKLPVELTLWVDPKEVCCR
;
A
#
# COMPACT_ATOMS: atom_id res chain seq x y z
N MET A 1 10.65 -7.22 -6.86
CA MET A 1 10.19 -6.34 -5.77
C MET A 1 9.62 -5.04 -6.30
N GLN A 2 10.36 -4.29 -7.14
CA GLN A 2 9.88 -3.00 -7.66
C GLN A 2 8.59 -3.15 -8.48
N ASP A 3 8.51 -4.16 -9.35
CA ASP A 3 7.31 -4.42 -10.15
C ASP A 3 6.10 -4.73 -9.27
N GLU A 4 6.27 -5.56 -8.24
CA GLU A 4 5.18 -5.96 -7.34
C GLU A 4 4.74 -4.81 -6.43
N ILE A 5 5.68 -4.02 -5.92
CA ILE A 5 5.36 -2.77 -5.20
C ILE A 5 4.61 -1.82 -6.14
N SER A 6 5.07 -1.66 -7.39
CA SER A 6 4.43 -0.73 -8.34
C SER A 6 3.01 -1.16 -8.67
N ALA A 7 2.78 -2.46 -8.87
CA ALA A 7 1.44 -3.02 -9.09
C ALA A 7 0.53 -2.80 -7.87
N ALA A 8 1.04 -3.05 -6.66
CA ALA A 8 0.30 -2.85 -5.41
C ALA A 8 -0.06 -1.37 -5.19
N VAL A 9 0.89 -0.46 -5.38
CA VAL A 9 0.67 0.98 -5.23
C VAL A 9 -0.30 1.49 -6.29
N LEU A 10 -0.16 1.08 -7.55
CA LEU A 10 -1.08 1.48 -8.61
C LEU A 10 -2.51 1.01 -8.32
N PHE A 11 -2.69 -0.21 -7.80
CA PHE A 11 -3.98 -0.72 -7.36
C PHE A 11 -4.59 0.18 -6.27
N LEU A 12 -3.80 0.53 -5.24
CA LEU A 12 -4.25 1.37 -4.13
C LEU A 12 -4.59 2.79 -4.60
N VAL A 13 -3.76 3.41 -5.44
CA VAL A 13 -4.01 4.74 -6.01
C VAL A 13 -5.31 4.75 -6.79
N ARG A 14 -5.55 3.75 -7.65
CA ARG A 14 -6.82 3.62 -8.40
C ARG A 14 -8.03 3.38 -7.50
N LEU A 15 -7.84 2.73 -6.36
CA LEU A 15 -8.90 2.53 -5.36
C LEU A 15 -9.26 3.85 -4.68
N ILE A 16 -8.25 4.66 -4.37
CA ILE A 16 -8.37 5.95 -3.69
C ILE A 16 -8.84 7.06 -4.65
N GLU A 17 -8.45 7.04 -5.92
CA GLU A 17 -8.84 8.03 -6.95
C GLU A 17 -10.36 8.08 -7.16
N LYS A 18 -11.07 6.98 -6.86
CA LYS A 18 -12.55 6.96 -6.88
C LYS A 18 -13.18 7.89 -5.82
N SER A 19 -12.40 8.38 -4.87
CA SER A 19 -12.81 9.39 -3.90
C SER A 19 -12.57 10.79 -4.48
N GLU A 20 -13.61 11.62 -4.53
CA GLU A 20 -13.59 12.99 -5.12
C GLU A 20 -12.69 14.00 -4.35
N ARG A 21 -11.83 13.54 -3.44
CA ARG A 21 -11.04 14.41 -2.54
C ARG A 21 -9.64 14.72 -3.04
N PHE A 22 -9.14 14.04 -4.06
CA PHE A 22 -7.74 14.16 -4.47
C PHE A 22 -7.57 14.92 -5.78
N ASN A 23 -6.60 15.83 -5.81
CA ASN A 23 -6.11 16.36 -7.08
C ASN A 23 -4.98 15.45 -7.64
N PRO A 24 -4.70 15.52 -8.96
CA PRO A 24 -3.71 14.64 -9.60
C PRO A 24 -2.31 14.72 -8.97
N SER A 25 -1.83 15.92 -8.63
CA SER A 25 -0.50 16.11 -8.05
C SER A 25 -0.38 15.47 -6.66
N GLN A 26 -1.43 15.52 -5.84
CA GLN A 26 -1.46 14.83 -4.55
C GLN A 26 -1.44 13.31 -4.69
N LEU A 27 -2.11 12.75 -5.71
CA LEU A 27 -2.08 11.32 -5.99
C LEU A 27 -0.69 10.88 -6.45
N GLU A 28 -0.04 11.65 -7.31
CA GLU A 28 1.34 11.39 -7.75
C GLU A 28 2.32 11.43 -6.57
N GLU A 29 2.18 12.41 -5.68
CA GLU A 29 3.02 12.51 -4.48
C GLU A 29 2.77 11.33 -3.53
N PHE A 30 1.51 10.97 -3.29
CA PHE A 30 1.14 9.80 -2.49
C PHE A 30 1.68 8.51 -3.09
N GLN A 31 1.57 8.32 -4.41
CA GLN A 31 2.10 7.17 -5.13
C GLN A 31 3.61 7.03 -4.94
N SER A 32 4.36 8.13 -5.14
CA SER A 32 5.82 8.16 -4.96
C SER A 32 6.22 7.88 -3.51
N CYS A 33 5.53 8.54 -2.56
CA CYS A 33 5.77 8.37 -1.14
C CYS A 33 5.54 6.93 -0.67
N LEU A 34 4.39 6.35 -1.05
CA LEU A 34 4.03 4.98 -0.67
C LEU A 34 5.00 3.96 -1.26
N SER A 35 5.40 4.13 -2.53
CA SER A 35 6.38 3.25 -3.19
C SER A 35 7.70 3.21 -2.42
N ARG A 36 8.22 4.39 -2.01
CA ARG A 36 9.44 4.49 -1.21
C ARG A 36 9.29 3.82 0.16
N LEU A 37 8.19 4.07 0.86
CA LEU A 37 7.95 3.49 2.19
C LEU A 37 7.82 1.96 2.14
N LEU A 38 7.18 1.41 1.12
CA LEU A 38 7.08 -0.05 0.93
C LEU A 38 8.43 -0.66 0.56
N LEU A 39 9.24 0.03 -0.25
CA LEU A 39 10.60 -0.40 -0.56
C LEU A 39 11.46 -0.49 0.72
N GLU A 40 11.42 0.54 1.56
CA GLU A 40 12.09 0.57 2.87
C GLU A 40 11.58 -0.54 3.79
N ARG A 41 10.25 -0.73 3.90
CA ARG A 41 9.64 -1.79 4.69
C ARG A 41 10.13 -3.17 4.22
N PHE A 42 10.11 -3.44 2.92
CA PHE A 42 10.33 -4.78 2.39
C PHE A 42 11.80 -5.18 2.23
N GLN A 43 12.75 -4.23 2.31
CA GLN A 43 14.17 -4.43 1.99
C GLN A 43 14.80 -5.69 2.62
N ASN A 44 14.51 -5.97 3.90
CA ASN A 44 15.07 -7.13 4.63
C ASN A 44 14.08 -8.29 4.79
N HIS A 45 12.92 -8.19 4.15
CA HIS A 45 11.83 -9.16 4.23
C HIS A 45 11.39 -9.61 2.84
N TRP A 46 12.30 -9.64 1.85
CA TRP A 46 12.01 -10.08 0.48
C TRP A 46 12.85 -11.30 0.12
N PHE A 47 12.20 -12.46 -0.09
CA PHE A 47 12.87 -13.74 -0.32
C PHE A 47 12.38 -14.39 -1.63
N PRO A 48 13.01 -14.11 -2.79
CA PRO A 48 12.54 -14.60 -4.10
C PRO A 48 12.41 -16.12 -4.21
N ASP A 49 13.28 -16.86 -3.51
CA ASP A 49 13.29 -18.33 -3.52
C ASP A 49 12.25 -18.93 -2.55
N GLN A 50 11.73 -18.13 -1.62
CA GLN A 50 10.72 -18.53 -0.64
C GLN A 50 9.66 -17.43 -0.51
N PRO A 51 8.77 -17.23 -1.50
CA PRO A 51 7.84 -16.09 -1.53
C PRO A 51 6.99 -15.98 -0.26
N CYS A 52 6.52 -17.10 0.30
CA CYS A 52 5.73 -17.13 1.53
C CYS A 52 6.49 -16.64 2.77
N LYS A 53 7.84 -16.66 2.78
CA LYS A 53 8.64 -16.19 3.91
C LYS A 53 8.49 -14.67 4.03
N GLY A 54 8.05 -14.19 5.18
CA GLY A 54 7.83 -12.76 5.43
C GLY A 54 6.56 -12.17 4.81
N GLN A 55 5.68 -12.96 4.16
CA GLN A 55 4.46 -12.46 3.53
C GLN A 55 3.56 -11.69 4.53
N GLY A 56 3.42 -12.17 5.76
CA GLY A 56 2.61 -11.51 6.79
C GLY A 56 3.15 -10.13 7.18
N TYR A 57 4.47 -9.95 7.11
CA TYR A 57 5.11 -8.66 7.34
C TYR A 57 4.92 -7.70 6.16
N ARG A 58 4.89 -8.23 4.93
CA ARG A 58 4.67 -7.43 3.71
C ARG A 58 3.20 -7.13 3.42
N CYS A 59 2.29 -7.89 4.01
CA CYS A 59 0.85 -7.69 3.88
C CYS A 59 0.45 -6.27 4.25
N ILE A 60 -0.31 -5.63 3.37
CA ILE A 60 -1.01 -4.37 3.64
C ILE A 60 -2.44 -4.74 3.98
N ARG A 61 -2.86 -4.43 5.21
CA ARG A 61 -4.15 -4.89 5.73
C ARG A 61 -4.94 -3.77 6.38
N VAL A 62 -6.22 -3.71 6.05
CA VAL A 62 -7.24 -2.90 6.70
C VAL A 62 -8.37 -3.84 7.09
N ASN A 63 -8.81 -3.79 8.36
CA ASN A 63 -9.94 -4.56 8.85
C ASN A 63 -10.70 -3.81 9.95
N GLY A 64 -11.87 -4.30 10.34
CA GLY A 64 -12.70 -3.63 11.36
C GLY A 64 -12.06 -3.46 12.75
N ARG A 65 -11.05 -4.27 13.11
CA ARG A 65 -10.30 -4.14 14.38
C ARG A 65 -9.09 -3.23 14.26
N ASP A 66 -8.43 -3.28 13.12
CA ASP A 66 -7.27 -2.47 12.78
C ASP A 66 -7.51 -1.78 11.42
N PRO A 67 -8.15 -0.60 11.43
CA PRO A 67 -8.56 0.07 10.21
C PRO A 67 -7.41 0.83 9.53
N ARG A 68 -6.21 0.86 10.11
CA ARG A 68 -5.08 1.66 9.60
C ARG A 68 -3.84 0.81 9.39
N ASP A 69 -3.45 0.60 8.13
CA ASP A 69 -2.08 0.17 7.87
C ASP A 69 -1.13 1.35 8.11
N ALA A 70 -0.13 1.14 8.97
CA ALA A 70 0.81 2.19 9.37
C ALA A 70 1.60 2.79 8.20
N THR A 71 1.84 2.01 7.13
CA THR A 71 2.56 2.50 5.94
C THR A 71 1.66 3.41 5.10
N LEU A 72 0.38 3.05 4.97
CA LEU A 72 -0.62 3.90 4.31
C LEU A 72 -0.88 5.20 5.09
N GLU A 73 -0.98 5.13 6.42
CA GLU A 73 -1.14 6.31 7.28
C GLU A 73 0.06 7.24 7.20
N ARG A 74 1.28 6.69 7.21
CA ARG A 74 2.49 7.48 7.04
C ARG A 74 2.56 8.14 5.67
N ALA A 75 2.20 7.42 4.60
CA ALA A 75 2.17 7.98 3.25
C ALA A 75 1.16 9.14 3.14
N ALA A 76 -0.07 8.93 3.62
CA ALA A 76 -1.12 9.95 3.62
C ALA A 76 -0.68 11.20 4.38
N THR A 77 -0.21 11.03 5.62
CA THR A 77 0.20 12.14 6.48
C THR A 77 1.37 12.93 5.86
N THR A 78 2.33 12.23 5.25
CA THR A 78 3.48 12.89 4.59
C THR A 78 3.04 13.76 3.41
N CYS A 79 1.97 13.37 2.70
CA CYS A 79 1.41 14.11 1.57
C CYS A 79 0.31 15.11 1.97
N GLY A 80 0.17 15.40 3.28
CA GLY A 80 -0.85 16.33 3.78
C GLY A 80 -2.29 15.83 3.69
N LEU A 81 -2.48 14.51 3.52
CA LEU A 81 -3.77 13.84 3.43
C LEU A 81 -4.17 13.27 4.78
N LYS A 82 -5.47 13.23 5.08
CA LYS A 82 -5.96 12.45 6.22
C LYS A 82 -6.15 11.01 5.78
N TYR A 83 -5.88 10.06 6.67
CA TYR A 83 -6.07 8.64 6.35
C TYR A 83 -7.53 8.35 5.93
N GLU A 84 -8.50 9.04 6.53
CA GLU A 84 -9.93 8.90 6.24
C GLU A 84 -10.33 9.41 4.84
N ASP A 85 -9.47 10.20 4.19
CA ASP A 85 -9.66 10.64 2.81
C ASP A 85 -9.37 9.52 1.81
N LEU A 86 -8.58 8.51 2.20
CA LEU A 86 -8.24 7.36 1.35
C LEU A 86 -9.48 6.51 1.02
N LYS A 87 -10.54 6.58 1.85
CA LYS A 87 -11.82 5.87 1.66
C LYS A 87 -11.66 4.38 1.31
N LEU A 88 -10.66 3.73 1.92
CA LEU A 88 -10.39 2.32 1.71
C LEU A 88 -11.58 1.46 2.17
N PRO A 89 -11.80 0.28 1.56
CA PRO A 89 -12.75 -0.70 2.04
C PRO A 89 -12.50 -1.05 3.52
N VAL A 90 -13.58 -1.37 4.23
CA VAL A 90 -13.53 -1.78 5.65
C VAL A 90 -12.69 -3.04 5.83
N GLU A 91 -12.69 -3.92 4.83
CA GLU A 91 -11.85 -5.11 4.76
C GLU A 91 -11.07 -5.06 3.45
N LEU A 92 -9.75 -5.01 3.56
CA LEU A 92 -8.80 -5.05 2.45
C LEU A 92 -7.58 -5.85 2.90
N THR A 93 -7.22 -6.87 2.15
CA THR A 93 -5.96 -7.60 2.37
C THR A 93 -5.19 -7.69 1.06
N LEU A 94 -4.07 -6.99 0.97
CA LEU A 94 -3.19 -6.96 -0.20
C LEU A 94 -1.86 -7.64 0.14
N TRP A 95 -1.60 -8.76 -0.53
CA TRP A 95 -0.34 -9.49 -0.45
C TRP A 95 0.58 -9.01 -1.55
N VAL A 96 1.82 -8.68 -1.18
CA VAL A 96 2.86 -8.20 -2.10
C VAL A 96 4.07 -9.10 -1.92
N ASP A 97 4.14 -10.12 -2.77
CA ASP A 97 5.07 -11.23 -2.64
C ASP A 97 5.94 -11.35 -3.91
N PRO A 98 7.12 -11.98 -3.83
CA PRO A 98 7.91 -12.22 -5.04
C PRO A 98 7.10 -12.93 -6.12
N LYS A 99 7.03 -12.30 -7.31
CA LYS A 99 6.31 -12.78 -8.50
C LYS A 99 4.78 -12.75 -8.41
N GLU A 100 4.19 -12.27 -7.31
CA GLU A 100 2.74 -12.28 -7.13
C GLU A 100 2.24 -11.09 -6.30
N VAL A 101 1.18 -10.44 -6.78
CA VAL A 101 0.41 -9.44 -6.03
C VAL A 101 -1.05 -9.85 -6.09
N CYS A 102 -1.67 -10.08 -4.93
CA CYS A 102 -3.07 -10.48 -4.88
C CYS A 102 -3.84 -9.74 -3.79
N CYS A 103 -5.09 -9.42 -4.10
CA CYS A 103 -5.99 -8.70 -3.21
C CYS A 103 -7.20 -9.58 -2.87
N ARG A 104 -7.65 -9.49 -1.62
CA ARG A 104 -8.94 -10.02 -1.15
C ARG A 104 -9.77 -8.91 -0.53
#